data_AF-A0A8W4FB95-F1
#
_entry.id   AF-A0A8W4FB95-F1
#
_cell.length_a   1.000
_cell.length_b   1.000
_cell.length_c   1.000
_cell.angle_alpha   90.00
_cell.angle_beta   90.00
_cell.angle_gamma   90.00
#
_symmetry.space_group_name_H-M   'P 1'
#
loop_
_entity.id
_entity.type
_entity.pdbx_description
1 polymer ?
#
loop_
_entity_poly.entity_id
_entity_poly.type
_entity_poly.pdbx_seq_one_letter_code
_entity_poly.pdbx_strand_id
1 'polypeptide(L)'
;MPTNGLHQVLKIQFGLVNDTDRYLTAESFGFTVNASALSLKRKQMWVLEPDPGLGTAVLLRSSHLGRYLSAEEDGRVACEAEQPGRDCRFLVLPQPDGRWVLQSEPHGRFFGGTEDQLSCFATAITPAELWTVHLAIHPQAHLRSVSRRRYAHLCPQEDEIAADSNTPWGVDALFTLIFQNRRYCLKSCDSRYLRSDGRLVWEPEARACYTLEFKAGKLAFKDCDGRYLAPVGPAGTLRAGRNTRPGKDELFDLEESHPQVVLLAANHRYVSVRQGVNVSANQDEELDHETFLMQIDKETKKCTFYSSTGGYWTLVTHGGIQATATQVSANAMFEMEWRGRRVALKASNGRYVCMKKNGQLAAISDFVGEDEEFILKLINRPLLVLRGLDGFVGHRRGSNQLDTNRSVYDVFHLSFSDGAYQIRGGPRGGRRRRGWGGGEGARAAGRRPPGAPQAAAAGSGTPAATAACAATASAPRTSCSSSASAAAWPSAPGAASTCAAAPRGCCARTRTRRPGSRSGSTERRRPPSPIKPCLRRRGSWVGGAAGAGRGARARAGAASPPSAAPLPWGWRGGRWPSIPHAREIPGRGLSSGRARPMGRRAPTPPHSGSQA
;
A
#
# COMPACT_ATOMS: atom_id res chain seq x y z
N MET A 1 11.38 -3.45 12.00
CA MET A 1 10.92 -2.09 12.34
C MET A 1 9.40 -2.04 12.22
N PRO A 2 8.67 -1.43 13.17
CA PRO A 2 7.22 -1.26 13.07
C PRO A 2 6.88 -0.08 12.14
N THR A 3 6.62 -0.39 10.88
CA THR A 3 6.28 0.56 9.80
C THR A 3 4.80 0.93 9.82
N ASN A 4 4.29 1.36 10.98
CA ASN A 4 2.89 1.72 11.18
C ASN A 4 2.47 2.79 10.17
N GLY A 5 1.57 2.44 9.24
CA GLY A 5 1.01 3.32 8.21
C GLY A 5 1.59 3.22 6.80
N LEU A 6 2.72 2.53 6.59
CA LEU A 6 3.34 2.39 5.26
C LEU A 6 2.92 1.12 4.51
N HIS A 7 2.68 0.04 5.26
CA HIS A 7 2.21 -1.24 4.72
C HIS A 7 0.77 -1.50 5.14
N GLN A 8 -0.15 -0.73 4.58
CA GLN A 8 -1.58 -0.97 4.80
C GLN A 8 -2.03 -2.13 3.92
N VAL A 9 -1.98 -3.35 4.48
CA VAL A 9 -2.66 -4.51 3.91
C VAL A 9 -4.14 -4.17 3.78
N LEU A 10 -4.64 -4.18 2.55
CA LEU A 10 -5.99 -3.74 2.25
C LEU A 10 -7.01 -4.68 2.90
N LYS A 11 -7.93 -4.15 3.70
CA LYS A 11 -9.16 -4.89 4.06
C LYS A 11 -9.91 -5.14 2.76
N ILE A 12 -9.90 -6.38 2.29
CA ILE A 12 -10.35 -6.67 0.93
C ILE A 12 -11.87 -6.54 0.84
N GLN A 13 -12.32 -5.41 0.33
CA GLN A 13 -13.68 -5.19 -0.12
C GLN A 13 -13.84 -5.77 -1.54
N PHE A 14 -14.99 -6.36 -1.82
CA PHE A 14 -15.32 -6.93 -3.13
C PHE A 14 -16.83 -6.87 -3.39
N GLY A 15 -17.20 -6.92 -4.67
CA GLY A 15 -18.53 -7.34 -5.10
C GLY A 15 -18.54 -8.81 -5.51
N LEU A 16 -19.71 -9.43 -5.45
CA LEU A 16 -19.96 -10.76 -5.99
C LEU A 16 -20.80 -10.61 -7.25
N VAL A 17 -20.35 -11.19 -8.36
CA VAL A 17 -21.02 -11.14 -9.67
C VAL A 17 -21.61 -12.51 -9.99
N ASN A 18 -22.91 -12.59 -10.27
CA ASN A 18 -23.58 -13.86 -10.59
C ASN A 18 -23.31 -14.33 -12.04
N ASP A 19 -24.01 -15.38 -12.47
CA ASP A 19 -23.92 -15.92 -13.82
C ASP A 19 -24.41 -14.95 -14.92
N THR A 20 -25.32 -14.03 -14.61
CA THR A 20 -25.87 -13.00 -15.52
C THR A 20 -25.12 -11.65 -15.53
N ASP A 21 -23.87 -11.61 -15.03
CA ASP A 21 -23.04 -10.40 -14.92
C ASP A 21 -23.63 -9.28 -14.03
N ARG A 22 -24.43 -9.65 -13.03
CA ARG A 22 -25.03 -8.72 -12.05
C ARG A 22 -24.41 -8.85 -10.67
N TYR A 23 -24.34 -7.73 -9.96
CA TYR A 23 -23.71 -7.64 -8.64
C TYR A 23 -24.71 -7.86 -7.51
N LEU A 24 -24.34 -8.72 -6.56
CA LEU A 24 -25.00 -8.83 -5.27
C LEU A 24 -25.06 -7.47 -4.58
N THR A 25 -26.27 -7.02 -4.31
CA THR A 25 -26.62 -5.70 -3.81
C THR A 25 -27.41 -5.87 -2.51
N ALA A 26 -26.97 -5.23 -1.44
CA ALA A 26 -27.82 -5.04 -0.26
C ALA A 26 -28.64 -3.76 -0.45
N GLU A 27 -29.96 -3.85 -0.28
CA GLU A 27 -30.81 -2.67 -0.38
C GLU A 27 -30.84 -1.86 0.92
N SER A 28 -30.88 -0.53 0.77
CA SER A 28 -30.82 0.40 1.91
C SER A 28 -32.13 0.50 2.70
N PHE A 29 -33.23 -0.03 2.14
CA PHE A 29 -34.55 -0.09 2.75
C PHE A 29 -35.11 -1.51 2.61
N GLY A 30 -35.85 -1.98 3.61
CA GLY A 30 -36.39 -3.34 3.65
C GLY A 30 -35.36 -4.47 3.90
N PHE A 31 -34.07 -4.14 3.97
CA PHE A 31 -32.95 -5.06 4.24
C PHE A 31 -32.89 -6.30 3.33
N THR A 32 -33.49 -6.22 2.14
CA THR A 32 -33.46 -7.27 1.13
C THR A 32 -32.13 -7.28 0.37
N VAL A 33 -31.88 -8.37 -0.35
CA VAL A 33 -30.75 -8.50 -1.28
C VAL A 33 -31.25 -8.83 -2.68
N ASN A 34 -30.56 -8.32 -3.70
CA ASN A 34 -30.81 -8.64 -5.11
C ASN A 34 -29.49 -8.78 -5.88
N ALA A 35 -29.55 -9.33 -7.09
CA ALA A 35 -28.50 -9.34 -8.08
C ALA A 35 -28.98 -8.66 -9.36
N SER A 36 -29.38 -7.39 -9.26
CA SER A 36 -29.93 -6.62 -10.39
C SER A 36 -28.94 -5.59 -10.95
N ALA A 37 -27.96 -5.15 -10.16
CA ALA A 37 -27.04 -4.07 -10.51
C ALA A 37 -25.96 -4.48 -11.54
N LEU A 38 -25.71 -3.63 -12.55
CA LEU A 38 -24.66 -3.80 -13.57
C LEU A 38 -23.27 -3.31 -13.13
N SER A 39 -23.17 -2.71 -11.95
CA SER A 39 -22.04 -1.86 -11.58
C SER A 39 -21.64 -2.00 -10.11
N LEU A 40 -20.38 -2.31 -9.84
CA LEU A 40 -19.79 -2.24 -8.50
C LEU A 40 -19.78 -0.80 -7.99
N LYS A 41 -20.77 -0.45 -7.17
CA LYS A 41 -20.90 0.83 -6.45
C LYS A 41 -21.11 0.56 -4.96
N ARG A 42 -21.40 1.61 -4.18
CA ARG A 42 -21.51 1.56 -2.71
C ARG A 42 -22.37 0.41 -2.16
N LYS A 43 -23.53 0.12 -2.78
CA LYS A 43 -24.44 -0.95 -2.31
C LYS A 43 -23.95 -2.38 -2.61
N GLN A 44 -23.02 -2.50 -3.55
CA GLN A 44 -22.48 -3.78 -4.07
C GLN A 44 -21.17 -4.19 -3.39
N MET A 45 -20.67 -3.40 -2.41
CA MET A 45 -19.41 -3.69 -1.71
C MET A 45 -19.68 -4.49 -0.45
N TRP A 46 -19.05 -5.66 -0.38
CA TRP A 46 -19.08 -6.61 0.73
C TRP A 46 -17.68 -6.77 1.32
N VAL A 47 -17.63 -7.18 2.58
CA VAL A 47 -16.42 -7.54 3.32
C VAL A 47 -16.58 -8.97 3.81
N LEU A 48 -15.52 -9.79 3.66
CA LEU A 48 -15.44 -11.10 4.29
C LEU A 48 -14.82 -10.92 5.68
N GLU A 49 -15.61 -11.15 6.72
CA GLU A 49 -15.12 -11.18 8.10
C GLU A 49 -15.01 -12.66 8.55
N PRO A 50 -13.91 -13.08 9.21
CA PRO A 50 -13.87 -14.41 9.81
C PRO A 50 -14.88 -14.49 10.95
N ASP A 51 -15.59 -15.61 11.06
CA ASP A 51 -16.42 -15.87 12.23
C ASP A 51 -15.52 -15.96 13.49
N PRO A 52 -15.87 -15.32 14.62
CA PRO A 52 -15.08 -15.40 15.85
C PRO A 52 -15.15 -16.77 16.56
N GLY A 53 -16.01 -17.69 16.11
CA GLY A 53 -16.01 -19.08 16.55
C GLY A 53 -14.86 -19.89 15.97
N LEU A 54 -14.64 -21.10 16.52
CA LEU A 54 -13.56 -22.02 16.10
C LEU A 54 -13.82 -22.72 14.74
N GLY A 55 -14.70 -22.17 13.90
CA GLY A 55 -15.15 -22.77 12.64
C GLY A 55 -14.41 -22.25 11.41
N THR A 56 -14.65 -22.92 10.27
CA THR A 56 -14.20 -22.46 8.94
C THR A 56 -15.17 -21.48 8.28
N ALA A 57 -16.27 -21.15 8.95
CA ALA A 57 -17.28 -20.23 8.45
C ALA A 57 -16.80 -18.79 8.39
N VAL A 58 -17.41 -18.04 7.48
CA VAL A 58 -17.16 -16.62 7.26
C VAL A 58 -18.48 -15.87 7.20
N LEU A 59 -18.40 -14.58 7.51
CA LEU A 59 -19.51 -13.65 7.58
C LEU A 59 -19.39 -12.68 6.40
N LEU A 60 -20.46 -12.55 5.60
CA LEU A 60 -20.50 -11.57 4.51
C LEU A 60 -21.18 -10.30 5.03
N ARG A 61 -20.41 -9.22 5.16
CA ARG A 61 -20.89 -7.95 5.71
C ARG A 61 -21.04 -6.90 4.62
N SER A 62 -22.21 -6.28 4.52
CA SER A 62 -22.46 -5.14 3.64
C SER A 62 -21.62 -3.94 4.10
N SER A 63 -20.71 -3.47 3.25
CA SER A 63 -19.77 -2.39 3.59
C SER A 63 -20.45 -1.03 3.81
N HIS A 64 -21.70 -0.86 3.35
CA HIS A 64 -22.40 0.43 3.41
C HIS A 64 -23.48 0.53 4.49
N LEU A 65 -24.03 -0.62 4.94
CA LEU A 65 -24.97 -0.71 6.06
C LEU A 65 -24.30 -1.22 7.34
N GLY A 66 -23.17 -1.92 7.23
CA GLY A 66 -22.52 -2.58 8.37
C GLY A 66 -23.24 -3.85 8.86
N ARG A 67 -24.25 -4.33 8.11
CA ARG A 67 -25.09 -5.50 8.42
C ARG A 67 -24.62 -6.77 7.68
N TYR A 68 -25.01 -7.93 8.19
CA TYR A 68 -24.59 -9.25 7.67
C TYR A 68 -25.66 -9.89 6.78
N LEU A 69 -25.20 -10.59 5.74
CA LEU A 69 -26.01 -11.51 4.94
C LEU A 69 -26.48 -12.67 5.84
N SER A 70 -27.75 -13.05 5.75
CA SER A 70 -28.34 -14.18 6.48
C SER A 70 -29.19 -15.05 5.55
N ALA A 71 -29.19 -16.36 5.79
CA ALA A 71 -29.99 -17.36 5.06
C ALA A 71 -30.81 -18.20 6.04
N GLU A 72 -32.13 -18.04 6.02
CA GLU A 72 -33.10 -18.76 6.86
C GLU A 72 -33.28 -20.22 6.41
N GLU A 73 -33.94 -21.04 7.25
CA GLU A 73 -34.18 -22.48 6.99
C GLU A 73 -35.09 -22.73 5.78
N ASP A 74 -36.03 -21.81 5.51
CA ASP A 74 -36.88 -21.81 4.31
C ASP A 74 -36.12 -21.38 3.04
N GLY A 75 -34.86 -20.96 3.18
CA GLY A 75 -34.01 -20.47 2.10
C GLY A 75 -34.21 -18.99 1.77
N ARG A 76 -35.02 -18.23 2.52
CA ARG A 76 -35.10 -16.77 2.40
C ARG A 76 -33.76 -16.14 2.77
N VAL A 77 -33.39 -15.07 2.05
CA VAL A 77 -32.12 -14.36 2.26
C VAL A 77 -32.38 -12.89 2.56
N ALA A 78 -31.68 -12.36 3.57
CA ALA A 78 -31.78 -10.97 4.00
C ALA A 78 -30.39 -10.40 4.33
N CYS A 79 -30.32 -9.10 4.56
CA CYS A 79 -29.14 -8.38 5.05
C CYS A 79 -29.50 -7.48 6.25
N GLU A 80 -30.31 -8.00 7.17
CA GLU A 80 -30.84 -7.23 8.29
C GLU A 80 -29.93 -7.25 9.53
N ALA A 81 -29.22 -8.35 9.81
CA ALA A 81 -28.56 -8.56 11.09
C ALA A 81 -27.42 -7.56 11.36
N GLU A 82 -27.46 -6.83 12.48
CA GLU A 82 -26.38 -5.91 12.92
C GLU A 82 -25.25 -6.63 13.67
N GLN A 83 -25.55 -7.81 14.22
CA GLN A 83 -24.59 -8.71 14.87
C GLN A 83 -24.69 -10.10 14.22
N PRO A 84 -23.57 -10.83 14.07
CA PRO A 84 -23.60 -12.12 13.39
C PRO A 84 -24.35 -13.18 14.20
N GLY A 85 -25.41 -13.73 13.62
CA GLY A 85 -26.18 -14.85 14.17
C GLY A 85 -25.80 -16.20 13.56
N ARG A 86 -26.47 -17.28 14.00
CA ARG A 86 -26.30 -18.64 13.44
C ARG A 86 -26.46 -18.66 11.92
N ASP A 87 -27.48 -17.96 11.43
CA ASP A 87 -27.89 -18.03 10.03
C ASP A 87 -27.12 -17.03 9.13
N CYS A 88 -26.15 -16.30 9.71
CA CYS A 88 -25.21 -15.43 8.99
C CYS A 88 -23.92 -16.16 8.54
N ARG A 89 -23.81 -17.47 8.84
CA ARG A 89 -22.57 -18.25 8.73
C ARG A 89 -22.51 -18.99 7.39
N PHE A 90 -21.58 -18.61 6.53
CA PHE A 90 -21.38 -19.22 5.22
C PHE A 90 -20.03 -19.92 5.10
N LEU A 91 -19.99 -21.00 4.32
CA LEU A 91 -18.78 -21.64 3.83
C LEU A 91 -18.53 -21.16 2.40
N VAL A 92 -17.34 -20.60 2.14
CA VAL A 92 -16.89 -20.25 0.78
C VAL A 92 -16.20 -21.46 0.17
N LEU A 93 -16.83 -22.04 -0.86
CA LEU A 93 -16.34 -23.23 -1.56
C LEU A 93 -15.77 -22.82 -2.94
N PRO A 94 -14.43 -22.73 -3.10
CA PRO A 94 -13.81 -22.36 -4.36
C PRO A 94 -13.95 -23.48 -5.40
N GLN A 95 -14.33 -23.11 -6.62
CA GLN A 95 -14.59 -24.02 -7.72
C GLN A 95 -13.35 -24.24 -8.61
N PRO A 96 -13.34 -25.28 -9.48
CA PRO A 96 -12.23 -25.52 -10.40
C PRO A 96 -11.89 -24.33 -11.31
N ASP A 97 -12.90 -23.57 -11.77
CA ASP A 97 -12.74 -22.34 -12.57
C ASP A 97 -12.38 -21.09 -11.74
N GLY A 98 -12.36 -21.22 -10.41
CA GLY A 98 -12.09 -20.16 -9.44
C GLY A 98 -13.30 -19.30 -9.04
N ARG A 99 -14.51 -19.60 -9.52
CA ARG A 99 -15.73 -19.02 -8.95
C ARG A 99 -15.98 -19.55 -7.54
N TRP A 100 -16.85 -18.88 -6.81
CA TRP A 100 -17.25 -19.22 -5.45
C TRP A 100 -18.65 -19.79 -5.45
N VAL A 101 -18.85 -20.82 -4.64
CA VAL A 101 -20.17 -21.19 -4.12
C VAL A 101 -20.22 -20.76 -2.66
N LEU A 102 -21.35 -20.17 -2.25
CA LEU A 102 -21.63 -19.83 -0.87
C LEU A 102 -22.63 -20.86 -0.33
N GLN A 103 -22.23 -21.65 0.66
CA GLN A 103 -23.09 -22.61 1.33
C GLN A 103 -23.45 -22.09 2.72
N SER A 104 -24.72 -22.10 3.11
CA SER A 104 -25.13 -21.85 4.48
C SER A 104 -24.61 -23.00 5.37
N GLU A 105 -23.75 -22.69 6.34
CA GLU A 105 -23.24 -23.68 7.30
C GLU A 105 -24.35 -24.37 8.11
N PRO A 106 -25.35 -23.66 8.69
CA PRO A 106 -26.39 -24.30 9.49
C PRO A 106 -27.40 -25.16 8.69
N HIS A 107 -27.60 -24.88 7.41
CA HIS A 107 -28.67 -25.50 6.61
C HIS A 107 -28.14 -26.38 5.45
N GLY A 108 -26.85 -26.31 5.14
CA GLY A 108 -26.20 -27.10 4.08
C GLY A 108 -26.62 -26.73 2.65
N ARG A 109 -27.44 -25.69 2.46
CA ARG A 109 -27.94 -25.23 1.16
C ARG A 109 -27.01 -24.21 0.50
N PHE A 110 -27.08 -24.10 -0.82
CA PHE A 110 -26.29 -23.16 -1.61
C PHE A 110 -27.07 -21.87 -1.93
N PHE A 111 -26.36 -20.74 -1.91
CA PHE A 111 -26.88 -19.40 -2.17
C PHE A 111 -26.63 -18.96 -3.62
N GLY A 112 -27.70 -18.58 -4.30
CA GLY A 112 -27.67 -18.22 -5.72
C GLY A 112 -28.94 -17.50 -6.18
N GLY A 113 -29.00 -17.25 -7.48
CA GLY A 113 -30.16 -16.67 -8.15
C GLY A 113 -29.85 -15.46 -9.03
N THR A 114 -30.92 -14.87 -9.57
CA THR A 114 -30.86 -13.76 -10.53
C THR A 114 -31.83 -12.66 -10.15
N GLU A 115 -31.44 -11.40 -10.39
CA GLU A 115 -32.24 -10.22 -10.09
C GLU A 115 -32.78 -10.26 -8.64
N ASP A 116 -34.08 -10.09 -8.42
CA ASP A 116 -34.68 -10.09 -7.08
C ASP A 116 -35.02 -11.51 -6.58
N GLN A 117 -34.75 -12.56 -7.37
CA GLN A 117 -35.02 -13.97 -7.05
C GLN A 117 -33.78 -14.66 -6.43
N LEU A 118 -33.22 -14.05 -5.38
CA LEU A 118 -32.12 -14.64 -4.61
C LEU A 118 -32.65 -15.57 -3.52
N SER A 119 -32.09 -16.77 -3.41
CA SER A 119 -32.42 -17.74 -2.36
C SER A 119 -31.20 -18.55 -1.93
N CYS A 120 -31.29 -19.15 -0.74
CA CYS A 120 -30.31 -20.09 -0.22
C CYS A 120 -30.97 -21.46 0.04
N PHE A 121 -31.67 -22.00 -0.96
CA PHE A 121 -32.38 -23.29 -0.85
C PHE A 121 -31.82 -24.40 -1.75
N ALA A 122 -30.90 -24.10 -2.67
CA ALA A 122 -30.39 -25.09 -3.63
C ALA A 122 -29.63 -26.23 -2.92
N THR A 123 -29.91 -27.48 -3.33
CA THR A 123 -29.26 -28.70 -2.81
C THR A 123 -28.13 -29.21 -3.72
N ALA A 124 -28.01 -28.66 -4.92
CA ALA A 124 -26.95 -28.92 -5.89
C ALA A 124 -26.43 -27.59 -6.44
N ILE A 125 -25.18 -27.60 -6.94
CA ILE A 125 -24.55 -26.41 -7.52
C ILE A 125 -24.93 -26.32 -8.99
N THR A 126 -25.66 -25.28 -9.38
CA THR A 126 -25.95 -24.91 -10.77
C THR A 126 -25.22 -23.61 -11.12
N PRO A 127 -25.28 -23.10 -12.36
CA PRO A 127 -24.73 -21.80 -12.70
C PRO A 127 -25.23 -20.64 -11.82
N ALA A 128 -26.47 -20.70 -11.33
CA ALA A 128 -27.09 -19.64 -10.52
C ALA A 128 -26.41 -19.45 -9.14
N GLU A 129 -25.75 -20.48 -8.60
CA GLU A 129 -25.01 -20.44 -7.32
C GLU A 129 -23.53 -20.06 -7.48
N LEU A 130 -23.08 -19.75 -8.71
CA LEU A 130 -21.67 -19.51 -9.03
C LEU A 130 -21.33 -18.02 -9.13
N TRP A 131 -20.68 -17.51 -8.08
CA TRP A 131 -20.29 -16.11 -7.93
C TRP A 131 -18.83 -15.85 -8.35
N THR A 132 -18.57 -14.76 -9.06
CA THR A 132 -17.22 -14.23 -9.34
C THR A 132 -16.89 -13.07 -8.41
N VAL A 133 -15.70 -13.08 -7.81
CA VAL A 133 -15.24 -12.00 -6.93
C VAL A 133 -14.64 -10.83 -7.73
N HIS A 134 -15.25 -9.65 -7.63
CA HIS A 134 -14.70 -8.40 -8.16
C HIS A 134 -14.17 -7.51 -7.02
N LEU A 135 -12.85 -7.37 -6.90
CA LEU A 135 -12.16 -6.50 -5.95
C LEU A 135 -12.66 -5.05 -6.06
N ALA A 136 -13.12 -4.47 -4.95
CA ALA A 136 -13.61 -3.11 -4.86
C ALA A 136 -12.53 -2.10 -4.41
N ILE A 137 -11.29 -2.56 -4.23
CA ILE A 137 -10.11 -1.73 -3.94
C ILE A 137 -9.64 -0.94 -5.19
N HIS A 138 -8.68 -0.04 -5.04
CA HIS A 138 -8.01 0.57 -6.20
C HIS A 138 -7.15 -0.49 -6.92
N PRO A 139 -7.21 -0.60 -8.26
CA PRO A 139 -6.53 -1.67 -8.99
C PRO A 139 -5.01 -1.49 -9.08
N GLN A 140 -4.47 -0.31 -8.74
CA GLN A 140 -3.02 -0.07 -8.73
C GLN A 140 -2.45 -0.33 -7.34
N ALA A 141 -1.60 -1.35 -7.24
CA ALA A 141 -1.20 -1.93 -5.97
C ALA A 141 0.20 -2.53 -6.03
N HIS A 142 0.75 -2.85 -4.86
CA HIS A 142 1.98 -3.60 -4.68
C HIS A 142 1.66 -5.04 -4.29
N LEU A 143 2.28 -6.00 -4.97
CA LEU A 143 2.05 -7.42 -4.76
C LEU A 143 3.19 -8.00 -3.91
N ARG A 144 2.87 -8.65 -2.80
CA ARG A 144 3.88 -9.15 -1.84
C ARG A 144 3.72 -10.65 -1.60
N SER A 145 4.76 -11.43 -1.86
CA SER A 145 4.77 -12.87 -1.57
C SER A 145 4.78 -13.13 -0.05
N VAL A 146 3.83 -13.93 0.43
CA VAL A 146 3.73 -14.35 1.84
C VAL A 146 4.85 -15.31 2.23
N SER A 147 5.28 -16.19 1.33
CA SER A 147 6.36 -17.14 1.61
C SER A 147 7.73 -16.48 1.64
N ARG A 148 8.07 -15.66 0.63
CA ARG A 148 9.36 -14.97 0.55
C ARG A 148 9.46 -13.74 1.45
N ARG A 149 8.31 -13.12 1.79
CA ARG A 149 8.24 -11.80 2.45
C ARG A 149 9.01 -10.75 1.63
N ARG A 150 8.70 -10.72 0.33
CA ARG A 150 9.30 -9.85 -0.70
C ARG A 150 8.23 -9.35 -1.65
N TYR A 151 8.48 -8.19 -2.24
CA TYR A 151 7.59 -7.59 -3.24
C TYR A 151 7.93 -8.11 -4.62
N ALA A 152 6.89 -8.30 -5.42
CA ALA A 152 7.03 -8.46 -6.84
C ALA A 152 7.45 -7.13 -7.47
N HIS A 153 8.26 -7.17 -8.52
CA HIS A 153 8.57 -6.03 -9.36
C HIS A 153 8.98 -6.51 -10.76
N LEU A 154 8.89 -5.62 -11.75
CA LEU A 154 9.41 -5.87 -13.09
C LEU A 154 10.95 -5.86 -13.06
N CYS A 155 11.59 -6.89 -13.61
CA CYS A 155 13.03 -6.92 -13.85
C CYS A 155 13.30 -6.69 -15.36
N PRO A 156 13.66 -5.47 -15.81
CA PRO A 156 13.84 -5.19 -17.23
C PRO A 156 14.99 -5.95 -17.89
N GLN A 157 16.00 -6.34 -17.13
CA GLN A 157 17.20 -7.04 -17.63
C GLN A 157 16.90 -8.50 -17.99
N GLU A 158 16.14 -9.19 -17.15
CA GLU A 158 15.79 -10.62 -17.31
C GLU A 158 14.43 -10.83 -18.00
N ASP A 159 13.72 -9.74 -18.30
CA ASP A 159 12.39 -9.69 -18.93
C ASP A 159 11.28 -10.47 -18.18
N GLU A 160 11.38 -10.52 -16.86
CA GLU A 160 10.46 -11.25 -15.98
C GLU A 160 9.91 -10.38 -14.83
N ILE A 161 8.97 -10.95 -14.07
CA ILE A 161 8.56 -10.38 -12.77
C ILE A 161 9.20 -11.21 -11.67
N ALA A 162 10.20 -10.64 -11.00
CA ALA A 162 10.88 -11.23 -9.85
C ALA A 162 10.14 -10.90 -8.55
N ALA A 163 10.36 -11.68 -7.49
CA ALA A 163 9.72 -11.51 -6.19
C ALA A 163 10.74 -11.63 -5.04
N ASP A 164 11.81 -10.85 -5.16
CA ASP A 164 12.97 -10.80 -4.25
C ASP A 164 13.23 -9.40 -3.65
N SER A 165 12.54 -8.35 -4.13
CA SER A 165 12.67 -6.98 -3.62
C SER A 165 12.19 -6.81 -2.17
N ASN A 166 12.97 -6.10 -1.35
CA ASN A 166 12.67 -5.86 0.06
C ASN A 166 11.57 -4.81 0.29
N THR A 167 11.38 -3.90 -0.66
CA THR A 167 10.55 -2.69 -0.55
C THR A 167 9.84 -2.41 -1.88
N PRO A 168 8.58 -1.95 -1.88
CA PRO A 168 7.86 -1.66 -3.12
C PRO A 168 8.24 -0.26 -3.65
N TRP A 169 9.52 -0.06 -3.91
CA TRP A 169 10.07 1.21 -4.41
C TRP A 169 10.09 1.24 -5.93
N GLY A 170 10.17 2.44 -6.50
CA GLY A 170 10.32 2.62 -7.94
C GLY A 170 9.03 2.45 -8.76
N VAL A 171 9.21 2.49 -10.08
CA VAL A 171 8.14 2.36 -11.07
C VAL A 171 7.84 0.91 -11.43
N ASP A 172 8.81 0.03 -11.26
CA ASP A 172 8.79 -1.42 -11.50
C ASP A 172 7.99 -2.20 -10.46
N ALA A 173 7.88 -1.71 -9.22
CA ALA A 173 7.00 -2.29 -8.19
C ALA A 173 5.50 -2.03 -8.41
N LEU A 174 5.11 -1.25 -9.44
CA LEU A 174 3.70 -0.95 -9.74
C LEU A 174 3.04 -2.07 -10.56
N PHE A 175 2.02 -2.69 -9.98
CA PHE A 175 1.09 -3.56 -10.71
C PHE A 175 -0.27 -2.89 -10.85
N THR A 176 -0.88 -3.03 -12.03
CA THR A 176 -2.28 -2.68 -12.26
C THR A 176 -3.07 -3.96 -12.51
N LEU A 177 -3.98 -4.30 -11.62
CA LEU A 177 -4.91 -5.41 -11.79
C LEU A 177 -5.98 -5.00 -12.81
N ILE A 178 -6.17 -5.80 -13.86
CA ILE A 178 -7.12 -5.52 -14.95
C ILE A 178 -8.23 -6.56 -14.94
N PHE A 179 -9.42 -6.19 -14.46
CA PHE A 179 -10.60 -7.05 -14.46
C PHE A 179 -11.30 -7.05 -15.82
N GLN A 180 -11.28 -8.19 -16.52
CA GLN A 180 -11.93 -8.40 -17.82
C GLN A 180 -12.48 -9.83 -17.89
N ASN A 181 -13.69 -10.00 -18.45
CA ASN A 181 -14.31 -11.31 -18.67
C ASN A 181 -14.25 -12.23 -17.43
N ARG A 182 -14.65 -11.69 -16.27
CA ARG A 182 -14.68 -12.35 -14.95
C ARG A 182 -13.31 -12.82 -14.41
N ARG A 183 -12.20 -12.38 -15.01
CA ARG A 183 -10.81 -12.71 -14.62
C ARG A 183 -9.95 -11.46 -14.49
N TYR A 184 -8.78 -11.61 -13.89
CA TYR A 184 -7.78 -10.57 -13.69
C TYR A 184 -6.55 -10.82 -14.54
N CYS A 185 -6.03 -9.77 -15.16
CA CYS A 185 -4.69 -9.78 -15.73
C CYS A 185 -3.77 -8.90 -14.87
N LEU A 186 -2.57 -9.37 -14.55
CA LEU A 186 -1.57 -8.58 -13.84
C LEU A 186 -0.76 -7.77 -14.86
N LYS A 187 -0.98 -6.44 -14.90
CA LYS A 187 -0.31 -5.54 -15.85
C LYS A 187 0.86 -4.81 -15.18
N SER A 188 2.06 -4.93 -15.76
CA SER A 188 3.28 -4.23 -15.35
C SER A 188 3.29 -2.77 -15.81
N CYS A 189 4.19 -1.96 -15.25
CA CYS A 189 4.30 -0.53 -15.53
C CYS A 189 4.62 -0.18 -17.00
N ASP A 190 5.28 -1.09 -17.72
CA ASP A 190 5.58 -1.01 -19.16
C ASP A 190 4.39 -1.38 -20.07
N SER A 191 3.23 -1.66 -19.49
CA SER A 191 1.98 -2.07 -20.15
C SER A 191 1.87 -3.51 -20.65
N ARG A 192 2.81 -4.40 -20.30
CA ARG A 192 2.67 -5.83 -20.56
C ARG A 192 1.89 -6.56 -19.46
N TYR A 193 1.47 -7.78 -19.75
CA TYR A 193 0.70 -8.66 -18.88
C TYR A 193 1.53 -9.88 -18.50
N LEU A 194 1.50 -10.28 -17.22
CA LEU A 194 2.14 -11.51 -16.76
C LEU A 194 1.38 -12.75 -17.25
N ARG A 195 2.08 -13.65 -17.94
CA ARG A 195 1.58 -14.95 -18.36
C ARG A 195 1.98 -16.07 -17.38
N SER A 196 1.19 -17.14 -17.34
CA SER A 196 1.37 -18.28 -16.44
C SER A 196 2.69 -19.04 -16.62
N ASP A 197 3.43 -18.85 -17.71
CA ASP A 197 4.79 -19.41 -17.88
C ASP A 197 5.91 -18.53 -17.27
N GLY A 198 5.57 -17.30 -16.83
CA GLY A 198 6.48 -16.29 -16.30
C GLY A 198 6.87 -15.19 -17.28
N ARG A 199 6.44 -15.26 -18.54
CA ARG A 199 6.77 -14.26 -19.56
C ARG A 199 5.80 -13.08 -19.57
N LEU A 200 6.25 -11.97 -20.13
CA LEU A 200 5.47 -10.75 -20.32
C LEU A 200 4.94 -10.65 -21.75
N VAL A 201 3.62 -10.43 -21.91
CA VAL A 201 2.93 -10.36 -23.21
C VAL A 201 2.14 -9.06 -23.37
N TRP A 202 1.95 -8.58 -24.61
CA TRP A 202 1.26 -7.30 -24.87
C TRP A 202 -0.27 -7.38 -24.83
N GLU A 203 -0.83 -8.58 -25.00
CA GLU A 203 -2.28 -8.80 -25.07
C GLU A 203 -2.74 -9.71 -23.91
N PRO A 204 -3.94 -9.50 -23.34
CA PRO A 204 -4.48 -10.32 -22.25
C PRO A 204 -5.02 -11.66 -22.78
N GLU A 205 -4.10 -12.54 -23.23
CA GLU A 205 -4.44 -13.89 -23.68
C GLU A 205 -4.88 -14.81 -22.51
N ALA A 206 -5.51 -15.94 -22.82
CA ALA A 206 -6.11 -16.81 -21.80
C ALA A 206 -5.16 -17.27 -20.68
N ARG A 207 -3.85 -17.37 -20.97
CA ARG A 207 -2.79 -17.71 -20.01
C ARG A 207 -2.25 -16.52 -19.20
N ALA A 208 -2.64 -15.30 -19.54
CA ALA A 208 -2.39 -14.08 -18.77
C ALA A 208 -3.61 -13.62 -17.95
N CYS A 209 -4.71 -14.39 -18.00
CA CYS A 209 -5.93 -14.18 -17.22
C CYS A 209 -6.01 -15.18 -16.07
N TYR A 210 -6.19 -14.67 -14.86
CA TYR A 210 -6.26 -15.43 -13.61
C TYR A 210 -7.60 -15.25 -12.91
N THR A 211 -8.11 -16.29 -12.26
CA THR A 211 -9.20 -16.16 -11.29
C THR A 211 -8.61 -16.00 -9.88
N LEU A 212 -9.23 -15.19 -9.02
CA LEU A 212 -8.75 -14.97 -7.66
C LEU A 212 -9.40 -15.94 -6.67
N GLU A 213 -8.56 -16.62 -5.89
CA GLU A 213 -8.98 -17.40 -4.73
C GLU A 213 -8.50 -16.71 -3.46
N PHE A 214 -9.30 -16.78 -2.39
CA PHE A 214 -8.98 -16.18 -1.10
C PHE A 214 -8.74 -17.27 -0.07
N LYS A 215 -7.65 -17.15 0.68
CA LYS A 215 -7.29 -18.11 1.73
C LYS A 215 -6.63 -17.40 2.89
N ALA A 216 -7.21 -17.52 4.09
CA ALA A 216 -6.75 -16.86 5.31
C ALA A 216 -6.49 -15.34 5.14
N GLY A 217 -7.37 -14.65 4.40
CA GLY A 217 -7.25 -13.21 4.11
C GLY A 217 -6.17 -12.83 3.09
N LYS A 218 -5.56 -13.81 2.39
CA LYS A 218 -4.57 -13.61 1.32
C LYS A 218 -5.16 -13.99 -0.03
N LEU A 219 -4.59 -13.44 -1.10
CA LEU A 219 -4.97 -13.73 -2.49
C LEU A 219 -4.09 -14.83 -3.09
N ALA A 220 -4.67 -15.68 -3.92
CA ALA A 220 -3.96 -16.59 -4.81
C ALA A 220 -4.50 -16.43 -6.25
N PHE A 221 -3.61 -16.48 -7.24
CA PHE A 221 -3.94 -16.25 -8.65
C PHE A 221 -3.93 -17.57 -9.41
N LYS A 222 -5.11 -18.04 -9.81
CA LYS A 222 -5.31 -19.32 -10.50
C LYS A 222 -5.32 -19.15 -12.02
N ASP A 223 -4.45 -19.85 -12.74
CA ASP A 223 -4.37 -19.84 -14.20
C ASP A 223 -5.48 -20.67 -14.87
N CYS A 224 -5.55 -20.61 -16.20
CA CYS A 224 -6.53 -21.36 -17.00
C CYS A 224 -6.38 -22.90 -16.91
N ASP A 225 -5.23 -23.39 -16.45
CA ASP A 225 -4.94 -24.82 -16.29
C ASP A 225 -5.19 -25.28 -14.83
N GLY A 226 -5.77 -24.42 -13.98
CA GLY A 226 -6.12 -24.70 -12.59
C GLY A 226 -4.95 -24.65 -11.59
N ARG A 227 -3.80 -24.14 -12.00
CA ARG A 227 -2.57 -24.01 -11.19
C ARG A 227 -2.43 -22.57 -10.68
N TYR A 228 -1.60 -22.35 -9.67
CA TYR A 228 -1.50 -21.04 -9.03
C TYR A 228 -0.14 -20.38 -9.27
N LEU A 229 -0.13 -19.04 -9.42
CA LEU A 229 1.12 -18.27 -9.43
C LEU A 229 1.88 -18.45 -8.12
N ALA A 230 3.19 -18.67 -8.21
CA ALA A 230 4.12 -18.72 -7.09
C ALA A 230 5.49 -18.18 -7.54
N PRO A 231 6.33 -17.68 -6.62
CA PRO A 231 7.67 -17.18 -6.93
C PRO A 231 8.70 -18.32 -6.97
N VAL A 232 9.13 -18.72 -8.17
CA VAL A 232 9.95 -19.91 -8.42
C VAL A 232 11.43 -19.57 -8.69
N GLY A 233 12.36 -20.44 -8.29
CA GLY A 233 13.81 -20.25 -8.54
C GLY A 233 14.48 -19.20 -7.63
N PRO A 234 15.77 -18.88 -7.80
CA PRO A 234 16.48 -17.96 -6.90
C PRO A 234 15.85 -16.55 -6.85
N ALA A 235 15.71 -15.87 -7.99
CA ALA A 235 15.06 -14.55 -8.11
C ALA A 235 13.56 -14.55 -7.76
N GLY A 236 12.91 -15.72 -7.82
CA GLY A 236 11.50 -15.84 -7.48
C GLY A 236 10.57 -15.39 -8.60
N THR A 237 10.95 -15.62 -9.85
CA THR A 237 10.12 -15.48 -11.06
C THR A 237 8.67 -15.88 -10.77
N LEU A 238 7.73 -14.95 -10.89
CA LEU A 238 6.31 -15.25 -10.74
C LEU A 238 5.81 -16.02 -11.96
N ARG A 239 5.43 -17.28 -11.74
CA ARG A 239 4.81 -18.13 -12.76
C ARG A 239 3.90 -19.18 -12.11
N ALA A 240 3.07 -19.85 -12.91
CA ALA A 240 2.26 -20.95 -12.41
C ALA A 240 3.16 -22.10 -11.92
N GLY A 241 2.94 -22.51 -10.67
CA GLY A 241 3.58 -23.67 -10.08
C GLY A 241 3.01 -24.98 -10.59
N ARG A 242 3.24 -26.07 -9.84
CA ARG A 242 2.61 -27.38 -10.08
C ARG A 242 1.40 -27.63 -9.17
N ASN A 243 1.18 -26.76 -8.20
CA ASN A 243 0.14 -26.92 -7.18
C ASN A 243 -1.24 -26.58 -7.74
N THR A 244 -2.22 -27.44 -7.47
CA THR A 244 -3.65 -27.31 -7.85
C THR A 244 -4.53 -26.86 -6.68
N ARG A 245 -3.92 -26.53 -5.54
CA ARG A 245 -4.53 -25.87 -4.38
C ARG A 245 -3.51 -24.88 -3.83
N PRO A 246 -3.90 -23.68 -3.36
CA PRO A 246 -2.93 -22.69 -2.90
C PRO A 246 -2.33 -23.11 -1.55
N GLY A 247 -1.01 -23.35 -1.55
CA GLY A 247 -0.18 -23.47 -0.36
C GLY A 247 0.34 -22.09 0.06
N LYS A 248 1.34 -22.05 0.95
CA LYS A 248 1.91 -20.77 1.44
C LYS A 248 2.66 -19.99 0.36
N ASP A 249 3.20 -20.67 -0.65
CA ASP A 249 3.98 -20.07 -1.74
C ASP A 249 3.11 -19.37 -2.78
N GLU A 250 1.86 -19.80 -2.90
CA GLU A 250 0.83 -19.26 -3.79
C GLU A 250 0.06 -18.07 -3.18
N LEU A 251 0.34 -17.69 -1.93
CA LEU A 251 -0.35 -16.60 -1.24
C LEU A 251 0.40 -15.27 -1.37
N PHE A 252 -0.39 -14.24 -1.67
CA PHE A 252 0.06 -12.86 -1.79
C PHE A 252 -0.76 -11.92 -0.91
N ASP A 253 -0.05 -10.95 -0.35
CA ASP A 253 -0.63 -9.72 0.18
C ASP A 253 -0.71 -8.67 -0.93
N LEU A 254 -1.78 -7.87 -0.90
CA LEU A 254 -2.02 -6.78 -1.83
C LEU A 254 -2.08 -5.48 -1.02
N GLU A 255 -1.08 -4.64 -1.20
CA GLU A 255 -0.89 -3.38 -0.47
C GLU A 255 -1.17 -2.19 -1.40
N GLU A 256 -1.70 -1.09 -0.86
CA GLU A 256 -1.98 0.11 -1.65
C GLU A 256 -0.67 0.68 -2.23
N SER A 257 -0.67 1.04 -3.52
CA SER A 257 0.46 1.79 -4.07
C SER A 257 0.31 3.27 -3.74
N HIS A 258 1.13 3.78 -2.83
CA HIS A 258 1.18 5.22 -2.58
C HIS A 258 1.97 5.97 -3.66
N PRO A 259 1.69 7.27 -3.90
CA PRO A 259 2.48 8.09 -4.81
C PRO A 259 3.96 8.09 -4.44
N GLN A 260 4.85 7.89 -5.43
CA GLN A 260 6.29 8.08 -5.28
C GLN A 260 6.76 9.15 -6.23
N VAL A 261 7.48 10.12 -5.70
CA VAL A 261 7.87 11.36 -6.39
C VAL A 261 9.37 11.56 -6.34
N VAL A 262 9.91 12.22 -7.36
CA VAL A 262 11.23 12.84 -7.33
C VAL A 262 11.04 14.36 -7.33
N LEU A 263 11.97 15.09 -6.70
CA LEU A 263 11.98 16.56 -6.71
C LEU A 263 13.25 17.05 -7.39
N LEU A 264 13.10 17.94 -8.38
CA LEU A 264 14.22 18.69 -8.97
C LEU A 264 14.27 20.08 -8.35
N ALA A 265 15.43 20.53 -7.89
CA ALA A 265 15.63 21.89 -7.37
C ALA A 265 16.08 22.88 -8.46
N ALA A 266 16.21 24.15 -8.10
CA ALA A 266 16.62 25.24 -8.99
C ALA A 266 17.97 25.01 -9.70
N ASN A 267 18.89 24.25 -9.10
CA ASN A 267 20.17 23.87 -9.72
C ASN A 267 20.05 22.76 -10.78
N HIS A 268 18.82 22.37 -11.16
CA HIS A 268 18.51 21.27 -12.08
C HIS A 268 19.01 19.89 -11.63
N ARG A 269 19.21 19.69 -10.32
CA ARG A 269 19.54 18.39 -9.73
C ARG A 269 18.42 17.80 -8.90
N TYR A 270 18.38 16.48 -8.85
CA TYR A 270 17.45 15.72 -8.03
C TYR A 270 17.84 15.78 -6.55
N VAL A 271 16.82 15.99 -5.73
CA VAL A 271 16.88 15.88 -4.28
C VAL A 271 17.13 14.42 -3.89
N SER A 272 18.09 14.19 -3.01
CA SER A 272 18.65 12.86 -2.70
C SER A 272 18.98 12.71 -1.22
N VAL A 273 18.92 11.46 -0.73
CA VAL A 273 19.48 11.02 0.57
C VAL A 273 20.80 10.23 0.45
N ARG A 274 21.40 10.18 -0.75
CA ARG A 274 22.63 9.41 -1.01
C ARG A 274 23.85 9.93 -0.24
N GLN A 275 23.90 11.22 0.07
CA GLN A 275 25.00 11.87 0.80
C GLN A 275 24.89 11.74 2.33
N GLY A 276 23.98 10.90 2.83
CA GLY A 276 23.79 10.62 4.25
C GLY A 276 22.45 11.15 4.77
N VAL A 277 22.41 11.57 6.04
CA VAL A 277 21.16 11.94 6.71
C VAL A 277 20.53 13.25 6.23
N ASN A 278 21.32 14.16 5.64
CA ASN A 278 20.83 15.44 5.13
C ASN A 278 20.26 15.28 3.72
N VAL A 279 19.08 15.85 3.50
CA VAL A 279 18.44 15.86 2.18
C VAL A 279 19.12 16.92 1.31
N SER A 280 19.52 16.57 0.08
CA SER A 280 20.28 17.48 -0.80
C SER A 280 20.04 17.29 -2.30
N ALA A 281 19.87 18.40 -3.04
CA ALA A 281 19.73 18.45 -4.50
C ALA A 281 21.08 18.35 -5.20
N ASN A 282 21.61 17.13 -5.32
CA ASN A 282 23.00 16.90 -5.70
C ASN A 282 23.20 15.75 -6.71
N GLN A 283 22.14 15.17 -7.29
CA GLN A 283 22.23 14.03 -8.21
C GLN A 283 21.59 14.33 -9.57
N ASP A 284 22.05 13.67 -10.62
CA ASP A 284 21.57 13.87 -12.01
C ASP A 284 20.71 12.68 -12.51
N GLU A 285 20.55 11.63 -11.70
CA GLU A 285 19.83 10.39 -12.02
C GLU A 285 18.60 10.19 -11.11
N GLU A 286 17.56 9.53 -11.62
CA GLU A 286 16.34 9.16 -10.86
C GLU A 286 16.46 7.72 -10.33
N LEU A 287 17.06 7.53 -9.14
CA LEU A 287 17.18 6.22 -8.48
C LEU A 287 16.37 6.18 -7.15
N ASP A 288 16.51 5.09 -6.40
CA ASP A 288 15.80 4.86 -5.13
C ASP A 288 16.10 5.92 -4.05
N HIS A 289 17.27 6.57 -4.10
CA HIS A 289 17.67 7.59 -3.12
C HIS A 289 17.12 8.99 -3.43
N GLU A 290 16.63 9.19 -4.65
CA GLU A 290 16.01 10.42 -5.15
C GLU A 290 14.48 10.30 -5.20
N THR A 291 13.99 9.07 -5.08
CA THR A 291 12.58 8.71 -5.00
C THR A 291 12.10 8.76 -3.55
N PHE A 292 11.01 9.49 -3.32
CA PHE A 292 10.34 9.60 -2.02
C PHE A 292 8.88 9.20 -2.11
N LEU A 293 8.43 8.33 -1.20
CA LEU A 293 7.01 8.02 -1.04
C LEU A 293 6.32 9.22 -0.38
N MET A 294 5.30 9.75 -1.06
CA MET A 294 4.57 10.94 -0.65
C MET A 294 3.16 10.58 -0.19
N GLN A 295 2.85 10.90 1.06
CA GLN A 295 1.48 10.80 1.60
C GLN A 295 0.95 12.19 1.91
N ILE A 296 -0.34 12.43 1.67
CA ILE A 296 -1.04 13.65 2.07
C ILE A 296 -2.01 13.28 3.18
N ASP A 297 -1.88 13.91 4.34
CA ASP A 297 -2.78 13.71 5.45
C ASP A 297 -4.18 14.25 5.14
N LYS A 298 -5.20 13.50 5.53
CA LYS A 298 -6.60 13.78 5.16
C LYS A 298 -7.19 14.94 5.95
N GLU A 299 -6.68 15.22 7.14
CA GLU A 299 -7.19 16.26 8.04
C GLU A 299 -6.44 17.57 7.83
N THR A 300 -5.12 17.57 8.02
CA THR A 300 -4.25 18.75 7.93
C THR A 300 -3.92 19.18 6.51
N LYS A 301 -4.14 18.32 5.50
CA LYS A 301 -3.72 18.47 4.09
C LYS A 301 -2.21 18.63 3.87
N LYS A 302 -1.39 18.44 4.91
CA LYS A 302 0.07 18.47 4.80
C LYS A 302 0.59 17.16 4.21
N CYS A 303 1.72 17.25 3.53
CA CYS A 303 2.40 16.11 2.95
C CYS A 303 3.57 15.64 3.83
N THR A 304 3.88 14.34 3.74
CA THR A 304 5.08 13.72 4.30
C THR A 304 5.88 13.10 3.15
N PHE A 305 7.20 13.03 3.31
CA PHE A 305 8.10 12.37 2.36
C PHE A 305 8.87 11.27 3.09
N TYR A 306 8.74 10.03 2.65
CA TYR A 306 9.45 8.87 3.19
C TYR A 306 10.52 8.39 2.21
N SER A 307 11.72 8.06 2.70
CA SER A 307 12.87 7.66 1.88
C SER A 307 13.08 6.14 1.86
N SER A 308 13.78 5.67 0.82
CA SER A 308 14.23 4.28 0.68
C SER A 308 15.14 3.80 1.83
N THR A 309 15.83 4.74 2.50
CA THR A 309 16.65 4.46 3.70
C THR A 309 15.83 4.21 4.96
N GLY A 310 14.51 4.36 4.90
CA GLY A 310 13.58 3.98 5.97
C GLY A 310 13.15 5.11 6.92
N GLY A 311 13.45 6.36 6.59
CA GLY A 311 13.11 7.54 7.40
C GLY A 311 12.21 8.54 6.67
N TYR A 312 11.38 9.25 7.42
CA TYR A 312 10.69 10.44 6.93
C TYR A 312 11.64 11.64 6.93
N TRP A 313 11.44 12.53 5.95
CA TRP A 313 11.97 13.89 6.00
C TRP A 313 11.45 14.58 7.27
N THR A 314 12.32 15.27 7.99
CA THR A 314 11.99 16.07 9.17
C THR A 314 12.81 17.34 9.20
N LEU A 315 12.18 18.42 9.65
CA LEU A 315 12.86 19.62 10.10
C LEU A 315 13.67 19.31 11.37
N VAL A 316 14.92 19.75 11.41
CA VAL A 316 15.76 19.73 12.63
C VAL A 316 16.03 21.15 13.16
N THR A 317 16.49 21.25 14.41
CA THR A 317 16.55 22.50 15.19
C THR A 317 17.32 23.65 14.54
N HIS A 318 18.33 23.36 13.72
CA HIS A 318 19.11 24.35 12.97
C HIS A 318 18.54 24.68 11.58
N GLY A 319 17.28 24.32 11.33
CA GLY A 319 16.57 24.59 10.07
C GLY A 319 16.85 23.60 8.93
N GLY A 320 17.78 22.65 9.08
CA GLY A 320 18.06 21.64 8.05
C GLY A 320 16.91 20.65 7.86
N ILE A 321 16.85 20.02 6.68
CA ILE A 321 15.94 18.90 6.39
C ILE A 321 16.73 17.58 6.36
N GLN A 322 16.29 16.60 7.15
CA GLN A 322 16.96 15.29 7.29
C GLN A 322 15.98 14.13 7.13
N ALA A 323 16.43 13.01 6.58
CA ALA A 323 15.61 11.79 6.39
C ALA A 323 15.79 10.79 7.54
N THR A 324 15.55 11.23 8.78
CA THR A 324 15.89 10.48 10.01
C THR A 324 14.70 10.15 10.90
N ALA A 325 13.52 10.72 10.67
CA ALA A 325 12.36 10.49 11.52
C ALA A 325 11.75 9.09 11.27
N THR A 326 11.56 8.29 12.31
CA THR A 326 10.97 6.94 12.19
C THR A 326 9.44 6.94 12.25
N GLN A 327 8.83 8.06 12.63
CA GLN A 327 7.39 8.26 12.76
C GLN A 327 7.01 9.64 12.25
N VAL A 328 5.78 9.78 11.75
CA VAL A 328 5.21 11.07 11.37
C VAL A 328 5.01 11.94 12.61
N SER A 329 5.46 13.19 12.54
CA SER A 329 5.30 14.21 13.57
C SER A 329 5.09 15.58 12.90
N ALA A 330 4.77 16.61 13.67
CA ALA A 330 4.61 17.97 13.12
C ALA A 330 5.84 18.43 12.30
N ASN A 331 7.05 18.06 12.70
CA ASN A 331 8.29 18.42 11.99
C ASN A 331 8.53 17.60 10.71
N ALA A 332 7.84 16.47 10.54
CA ALA A 332 7.88 15.64 9.34
C ALA A 332 6.75 15.94 8.34
N MET A 333 5.90 16.93 8.66
CA MET A 333 4.80 17.39 7.81
C MET A 333 5.15 18.73 7.15
N PHE A 334 4.95 18.80 5.85
CA PHE A 334 5.21 19.97 5.01
C PHE A 334 3.90 20.43 4.36
N GLU A 335 3.61 21.72 4.44
CA GLU A 335 2.56 22.35 3.65
C GLU A 335 3.10 22.59 2.23
N MET A 336 2.31 22.29 1.20
CA MET A 336 2.73 22.35 -0.20
C MET A 336 1.93 23.39 -0.96
N GLU A 337 2.62 24.41 -1.47
CA GLU A 337 2.06 25.51 -2.26
C GLU A 337 2.31 25.25 -3.75
N TRP A 338 1.24 25.16 -4.56
CA TRP A 338 1.33 24.97 -6.01
C TRP A 338 1.52 26.32 -6.72
N ARG A 339 2.65 26.47 -7.40
CA ARG A 339 3.07 27.71 -8.08
C ARG A 339 3.18 27.46 -9.57
N GLY A 340 2.03 27.23 -10.20
CA GLY A 340 1.92 26.88 -11.62
C GLY A 340 2.59 25.54 -11.95
N ARG A 341 3.84 25.59 -12.43
CA ARG A 341 4.67 24.41 -12.80
C ARG A 341 5.69 24.03 -11.72
N ARG A 342 5.66 24.70 -10.57
CA ARG A 342 6.56 24.48 -9.44
C ARG A 342 5.77 24.23 -8.16
N VAL A 343 6.42 23.68 -7.15
CA VAL A 343 5.91 23.60 -5.78
C VAL A 343 6.90 24.23 -4.82
N ALA A 344 6.38 24.96 -3.84
CA ALA A 344 7.16 25.38 -2.67
C ALA A 344 6.71 24.55 -1.46
N LEU A 345 7.65 24.17 -0.61
CA LEU A 345 7.41 23.38 0.59
C LEU A 345 7.64 24.22 1.84
N LYS A 346 6.67 24.27 2.74
CA LYS A 346 6.72 25.05 3.98
C LYS A 346 6.73 24.12 5.19
N ALA A 347 7.74 24.24 6.04
CA ALA A 347 7.96 23.37 7.18
C ALA A 347 7.22 23.84 8.45
N SER A 348 7.30 23.06 9.52
CA SER A 348 6.61 23.32 10.80
C SER A 348 7.02 24.63 11.51
N ASN A 349 8.20 25.18 11.21
CA ASN A 349 8.64 26.48 11.69
C ASN A 349 8.03 27.67 10.93
N GLY A 350 7.13 27.42 9.97
CA GLY A 350 6.49 28.44 9.15
C GLY A 350 7.35 28.97 7.99
N ARG A 351 8.53 28.40 7.75
CA ARG A 351 9.47 28.81 6.69
C ARG A 351 9.46 27.87 5.50
N TYR A 352 9.78 28.41 4.34
CA TYR A 352 9.96 27.66 3.11
C TYR A 352 11.32 26.94 3.08
N VAL A 353 11.29 25.70 2.59
CA VAL A 353 12.46 24.87 2.32
C VAL A 353 13.16 25.46 1.10
N CYS A 354 14.37 25.98 1.30
CA CYS A 354 15.24 26.45 0.23
C CYS A 354 16.37 25.45 -0.02
N MET A 355 16.87 25.42 -1.26
CA MET A 355 18.13 24.81 -1.62
C MET A 355 19.28 25.77 -1.28
N LYS A 356 20.27 25.30 -0.52
CA LYS A 356 21.52 26.05 -0.30
C LYS A 356 22.48 25.89 -1.48
N LYS A 357 23.46 26.79 -1.59
CA LYS A 357 24.55 26.74 -2.60
C LYS A 357 25.34 25.41 -2.64
N ASN A 358 25.30 24.60 -1.58
CA ASN A 358 25.91 23.26 -1.51
C ASN A 358 24.91 22.12 -1.80
N GLY A 359 23.72 22.43 -2.33
CA GLY A 359 22.62 21.52 -2.60
C GLY A 359 21.77 21.12 -1.38
N GLN A 360 22.21 21.36 -0.14
CA GLN A 360 21.47 20.92 1.05
C GLN A 360 20.16 21.70 1.22
N LEU A 361 19.08 20.99 1.61
CA LEU A 361 17.78 21.60 1.86
C LEU A 361 17.65 22.11 3.31
N ALA A 362 17.08 23.30 3.49
CA ALA A 362 16.80 23.88 4.80
C ALA A 362 15.58 24.80 4.79
N ALA A 363 14.71 24.70 5.80
CA ALA A 363 13.58 25.60 6.00
C ALA A 363 14.01 26.90 6.69
N ILE A 364 14.65 27.80 5.93
CA ILE A 364 15.22 29.06 6.44
C ILE A 364 14.64 30.32 5.78
N SER A 365 13.88 30.18 4.69
CA SER A 365 13.37 31.32 3.92
C SER A 365 11.96 31.71 4.35
N ASP A 366 11.70 33.01 4.49
CA ASP A 366 10.38 33.53 4.86
C ASP A 366 9.48 33.78 3.63
N PHE A 367 10.05 33.76 2.43
CA PHE A 367 9.36 33.97 1.14
C PHE A 367 9.77 32.89 0.12
N VAL A 368 9.04 32.78 -1.00
CA VAL A 368 9.37 31.86 -2.10
C VAL A 368 10.04 32.64 -3.23
N GLY A 369 11.34 32.39 -3.45
CA GLY A 369 12.09 32.75 -4.64
C GLY A 369 12.48 31.51 -5.46
N GLU A 370 13.53 31.63 -6.26
CA GLU A 370 13.98 30.56 -7.16
C GLU A 370 14.48 29.33 -6.39
N ASP A 371 15.28 29.52 -5.34
CA ASP A 371 15.87 28.43 -4.54
C ASP A 371 14.83 27.64 -3.69
N GLU A 372 13.62 28.17 -3.51
CA GLU A 372 12.49 27.52 -2.82
C GLU A 372 11.52 26.80 -3.77
N GLU A 373 11.67 26.95 -5.08
CA GLU A 373 10.80 26.32 -6.08
C GLU A 373 11.35 24.99 -6.60
N PHE A 374 10.57 23.93 -6.41
CA PHE A 374 10.90 22.57 -6.87
C PHE A 374 9.98 22.12 -8.00
N ILE A 375 10.50 21.27 -8.88
CA ILE A 375 9.70 20.52 -9.84
C ILE A 375 9.38 19.15 -9.22
N LEU A 376 8.10 18.87 -8.96
CA LEU A 376 7.63 17.60 -8.41
C LEU A 376 7.12 16.67 -9.50
N LYS A 377 7.80 15.53 -9.70
CA LYS A 377 7.50 14.52 -10.70
C LYS A 377 7.05 13.22 -10.03
N LEU A 378 5.82 12.79 -10.32
CA LEU A 378 5.25 11.49 -9.94
C LEU A 378 5.79 10.41 -10.86
N ILE A 379 6.61 9.49 -10.34
CA ILE A 379 7.30 8.47 -11.15
C ILE A 379 6.55 7.15 -11.23
N ASN A 380 5.90 6.70 -10.15
CA ASN A 380 5.26 5.38 -10.09
C ASN A 380 3.81 5.38 -10.60
N ARG A 381 3.52 6.21 -11.61
CA ARG A 381 2.24 6.25 -12.34
C ARG A 381 2.39 6.47 -13.87
N PRO A 382 3.28 5.76 -14.59
CA PRO A 382 3.29 5.81 -16.06
C PRO A 382 1.95 5.33 -16.64
N LEU A 383 1.32 4.39 -15.93
CA LEU A 383 -0.08 4.02 -16.04
C LEU A 383 -0.85 4.66 -14.89
N LEU A 384 -2.03 5.21 -15.20
CA LEU A 384 -2.88 5.91 -14.26
C LEU A 384 -4.31 5.37 -14.34
N VAL A 385 -4.86 4.99 -13.18
CA VAL A 385 -6.29 4.72 -13.00
C VAL A 385 -6.88 5.75 -12.04
N LEU A 386 -7.95 6.42 -12.48
CA LEU A 386 -8.62 7.48 -11.71
C LEU A 386 -9.95 6.98 -11.14
N ARG A 387 -10.17 7.24 -9.84
CA ARG A 387 -11.42 6.95 -9.13
C ARG A 387 -11.87 8.20 -8.37
N GLY A 388 -13.05 8.71 -8.71
CA GLY A 388 -13.73 9.77 -7.97
C GLY A 388 -14.67 9.20 -6.91
N LEU A 389 -15.53 10.07 -6.37
CA LEU A 389 -16.53 9.69 -5.37
C LEU A 389 -17.59 8.72 -5.93
N ASP A 390 -18.01 8.95 -7.18
CA ASP A 390 -19.12 8.24 -7.83
C ASP A 390 -18.71 6.99 -8.62
N GLY A 391 -17.41 6.78 -8.82
CA GLY A 391 -16.88 5.65 -9.59
C GLY A 391 -15.51 5.91 -10.21
N PHE A 392 -15.14 5.08 -11.17
CA PHE A 392 -13.94 5.23 -11.99
C PHE A 392 -14.17 6.17 -13.17
N VAL A 393 -13.08 6.79 -13.63
CA VAL A 393 -13.04 7.56 -14.87
C VAL A 393 -12.75 6.62 -16.04
N GLY A 394 -13.48 6.79 -17.14
CA GLY A 394 -13.17 6.09 -18.39
C GLY A 394 -13.84 6.74 -19.60
N HIS A 395 -13.36 6.40 -20.80
CA HIS A 395 -13.87 6.95 -22.05
C HIS A 395 -15.24 6.38 -22.38
N ARG A 396 -16.14 7.25 -22.83
CA ARG A 396 -17.39 6.86 -23.44
C ARG A 396 -17.14 6.35 -24.86
N ARG A 397 -17.45 5.08 -25.11
CA ARG A 397 -17.29 4.41 -26.42
C ARG A 397 -17.91 5.27 -27.54
N GLY A 398 -17.19 5.39 -28.66
CA GLY A 398 -17.63 6.18 -29.83
C GLY A 398 -17.47 7.70 -29.71
N SER A 399 -17.00 8.22 -28.57
CA SER A 399 -16.81 9.66 -28.36
C SER A 399 -15.42 9.99 -27.77
N ASN A 400 -15.17 11.29 -27.57
CA ASN A 400 -14.02 11.78 -26.80
C ASN A 400 -14.42 12.23 -25.37
N GLN A 401 -15.63 11.92 -24.90
CA GLN A 401 -16.10 12.24 -23.55
C GLN A 401 -15.55 11.24 -22.53
N LEU A 402 -15.31 11.73 -21.31
CA LEU A 402 -14.96 10.92 -20.14
C LEU A 402 -16.16 10.87 -19.19
N ASP A 403 -16.59 9.67 -18.83
CA ASP A 403 -17.56 9.44 -17.76
C ASP A 403 -16.80 9.21 -16.44
N THR A 404 -17.25 9.80 -15.33
CA THR A 404 -16.56 9.78 -14.02
C THR A 404 -17.22 8.87 -12.96
N ASN A 405 -18.28 8.16 -13.35
CA ASN A 405 -19.15 7.35 -12.48
C ASN A 405 -19.25 5.87 -12.90
N ARG A 406 -18.23 5.38 -13.62
CA ARG A 406 -18.20 4.01 -14.17
C ARG A 406 -17.80 2.99 -13.08
N SER A 407 -18.33 1.78 -13.14
CA SER A 407 -17.85 0.63 -12.33
C SER A 407 -16.56 0.01 -12.85
N VAL A 408 -16.23 0.26 -14.11
CA VAL A 408 -15.03 -0.27 -14.79
C VAL A 408 -14.11 0.89 -15.11
N TYR A 409 -12.84 0.75 -14.74
CA TYR A 409 -11.78 1.70 -15.02
C TYR A 409 -11.20 1.51 -16.42
N ASP A 410 -10.88 2.62 -17.07
CA ASP A 410 -9.90 2.62 -18.15
C ASP A 410 -8.49 2.87 -17.57
N VAL A 411 -7.45 2.41 -18.27
CA VAL A 411 -6.06 2.73 -17.96
C VAL A 411 -5.59 3.85 -18.90
N PHE A 412 -5.12 4.93 -18.31
CA PHE A 412 -4.55 6.08 -19.01
C PHE A 412 -3.01 6.01 -18.95
N HIS A 413 -2.34 6.61 -19.93
CA HIS A 413 -0.91 6.86 -19.86
C HIS A 413 -0.66 8.27 -19.35
N LEU A 414 0.23 8.40 -18.36
CA LEU A 414 0.69 9.67 -17.84
C LEU A 414 2.05 10.00 -18.45
N SER A 415 2.18 11.21 -19.00
CA SER A 415 3.46 11.72 -19.50
C SER A 415 3.76 13.06 -18.84
N PHE A 416 4.95 13.16 -18.23
CA PHE A 416 5.41 14.33 -17.50
C PHE A 416 6.11 15.33 -18.43
N SER A 417 5.89 16.62 -18.23
CA SER A 417 6.50 17.69 -19.02
C SER A 417 6.57 18.98 -18.19
N ASP A 418 7.76 19.28 -17.64
CA ASP A 418 8.08 20.51 -16.90
C ASP A 418 7.01 20.90 -15.87
N GLY A 419 6.90 20.11 -14.79
CA GLY A 419 5.95 20.35 -13.70
C GLY A 419 4.48 20.08 -14.02
N ALA A 420 4.14 19.81 -15.28
CA ALA A 420 2.79 19.47 -15.73
C ALA A 420 2.70 18.03 -16.24
N TYR A 421 1.48 17.52 -16.38
CA TYR A 421 1.21 16.18 -16.87
C TYR A 421 0.24 16.20 -18.04
N GLN A 422 0.53 15.40 -19.07
CA GLN A 422 -0.38 15.07 -20.15
C GLN A 422 -0.94 13.66 -19.89
N ILE A 423 -2.26 13.58 -19.74
CA ILE A 423 -3.00 12.31 -19.62
C ILE A 423 -3.46 11.91 -21.02
N ARG A 424 -3.10 10.70 -21.46
CA ARG A 424 -3.48 10.15 -22.76
C ARG A 424 -4.31 8.88 -22.56
N GLY A 425 -5.43 8.76 -23.26
CA GLY A 425 -6.16 7.50 -23.31
C GLY A 425 -5.31 6.40 -23.94
N GLY A 426 -5.47 5.16 -23.45
CA GLY A 426 -4.83 3.99 -24.07
C GLY A 426 -5.18 3.87 -25.56
N PRO A 427 -4.32 3.25 -26.39
CA PRO A 427 -4.61 3.05 -27.80
C PRO A 427 -5.94 2.32 -27.97
N ARG A 428 -6.87 2.92 -28.74
CA ARG A 428 -8.17 2.32 -29.05
C ARG A 428 -7.96 0.91 -29.61
N GLY A 429 -8.41 -0.11 -28.88
CA GLY A 429 -8.42 -1.50 -29.35
C GLY A 429 -9.17 -1.56 -30.68
N GLY A 430 -8.41 -1.71 -31.78
CA GLY A 430 -8.94 -1.48 -33.14
C GLY A 430 -7.94 -0.88 -34.14
N ARG A 431 -6.79 -0.31 -33.73
CA ARG A 431 -5.69 0.00 -34.67
C ARG A 431 -4.37 -0.65 -34.26
N ARG A 432 -4.08 -1.79 -34.89
CA ARG A 432 -2.74 -2.43 -34.91
C ARG A 432 -1.69 -1.38 -35.31
N ARG A 433 -0.74 -1.08 -34.42
CA ARG A 433 0.53 -0.45 -34.85
C ARG A 433 1.30 -1.49 -35.68
N ARG A 434 1.47 -1.24 -36.99
CA ARG A 434 2.61 -1.85 -37.71
C ARG A 434 3.88 -1.32 -37.05
N GLY A 435 4.83 -2.19 -36.77
CA GLY A 435 6.02 -1.84 -36.00
C GLY A 435 6.84 -0.73 -36.66
N TRP A 436 7.17 0.30 -35.89
CA TRP A 436 8.37 1.09 -36.14
C TRP A 436 9.56 0.29 -35.61
N GLY A 437 10.15 -0.52 -36.48
CA GLY A 437 11.50 -1.02 -36.27
C GLY A 437 12.48 0.10 -36.61
N GLY A 438 13.09 0.70 -35.59
CA GLY A 438 14.26 1.55 -35.78
C GLY A 438 15.43 0.67 -36.24
N GLY A 439 15.78 0.75 -37.52
CA GLY A 439 16.90 -0.01 -38.06
C GLY A 439 18.22 0.70 -37.81
N GLU A 440 18.91 0.37 -36.72
CA GLU A 440 20.36 0.62 -36.62
C GLU A 440 21.10 -0.38 -37.54
N GLY A 441 21.99 0.16 -38.37
CA GLY A 441 22.61 -0.59 -39.45
C GLY A 441 23.82 -1.41 -39.00
N ALA A 442 23.62 -2.70 -38.72
CA ALA A 442 24.71 -3.67 -38.68
C ALA A 442 25.14 -4.04 -40.11
N ARG A 443 26.35 -3.64 -40.52
CA ARG A 443 26.94 -4.02 -41.81
C ARG A 443 27.31 -5.51 -41.82
N ALA A 444 26.72 -6.28 -42.72
CA ALA A 444 27.21 -7.62 -43.10
C ALA A 444 27.25 -7.75 -44.63
N ALA A 445 28.36 -8.25 -45.17
CA ALA A 445 28.60 -8.30 -46.61
C ALA A 445 27.88 -9.49 -47.28
N GLY A 446 27.20 -9.24 -48.41
CA GLY A 446 26.42 -10.26 -49.14
C GLY A 446 26.17 -9.89 -50.60
N ARG A 447 26.94 -10.52 -51.49
CA ARG A 447 26.94 -10.48 -52.98
C ARG A 447 25.63 -10.09 -53.71
N ARG A 448 25.75 -9.17 -54.69
CA ARG A 448 24.86 -8.97 -55.87
C ARG A 448 25.05 -10.12 -56.90
N PRO A 449 24.08 -10.44 -57.79
CA PRO A 449 23.86 -9.72 -59.08
C PRO A 449 22.36 -9.71 -59.53
N PRO A 450 21.98 -9.48 -60.82
CA PRO A 450 21.80 -8.15 -61.41
C PRO A 450 20.42 -7.92 -62.08
N GLY A 451 20.10 -6.67 -62.45
CA GLY A 451 18.94 -6.33 -63.30
C GLY A 451 18.56 -4.83 -63.27
N ALA A 452 18.71 -4.14 -64.40
CA ALA A 452 18.35 -2.72 -64.64
C ALA A 452 17.03 -2.63 -65.46
N PRO A 453 16.50 -1.44 -65.88
CA PRO A 453 16.86 -0.03 -65.63
C PRO A 453 15.74 0.76 -64.89
N GLN A 454 15.98 1.87 -64.17
CA GLN A 454 16.32 3.23 -64.61
C GLN A 454 15.34 3.90 -65.60
N ALA A 455 14.63 4.92 -65.10
CA ALA A 455 14.11 6.08 -65.84
C ALA A 455 14.27 7.32 -64.93
N ALA A 456 14.53 8.50 -65.50
CA ALA A 456 15.01 9.67 -64.75
C ALA A 456 14.21 10.96 -65.03
N ALA A 457 14.05 11.79 -63.99
CA ALA A 457 13.87 13.26 -64.00
C ALA A 457 13.85 13.69 -62.51
N ALA A 458 14.65 14.62 -61.96
CA ALA A 458 15.22 15.90 -62.40
C ALA A 458 14.23 17.08 -62.38
N GLY A 459 14.59 18.16 -61.66
CA GLY A 459 13.84 19.42 -61.50
C GLY A 459 13.13 19.53 -60.15
N SER A 460 13.63 20.19 -59.09
CA SER A 460 14.04 21.61 -58.91
C SER A 460 12.89 22.61 -59.03
N GLY A 461 12.52 23.30 -57.94
CA GLY A 461 11.52 24.37 -57.98
C GLY A 461 11.03 24.87 -56.61
N THR A 462 11.82 25.71 -55.95
CA THR A 462 11.30 26.69 -54.96
C THR A 462 10.80 27.92 -55.75
N PRO A 463 9.77 28.65 -55.29
CA PRO A 463 10.08 29.95 -54.67
C PRO A 463 9.09 30.43 -53.57
N ALA A 464 9.52 31.48 -52.86
CA ALA A 464 8.79 32.57 -52.16
C ALA A 464 7.50 32.27 -51.34
N ALA A 465 7.28 32.72 -50.10
CA ALA A 465 7.66 33.95 -49.35
C ALA A 465 6.77 35.19 -49.59
N THR A 466 5.78 35.37 -48.70
CA THR A 466 5.08 36.61 -48.27
C THR A 466 4.53 36.30 -46.86
N ALA A 467 4.84 36.98 -45.75
CA ALA A 467 4.71 38.41 -45.41
C ALA A 467 3.26 38.92 -45.52
N ALA A 468 2.68 39.67 -44.57
CA ALA A 468 2.99 40.00 -43.17
C ALA A 468 1.74 40.66 -42.53
N CYS A 469 1.76 40.94 -41.20
CA CYS A 469 0.88 41.92 -40.51
C CYS A 469 -0.63 41.60 -40.45
N ALA A 470 -1.43 42.16 -39.53
CA ALA A 470 -1.19 42.74 -38.20
C ALA A 470 -2.52 42.71 -37.40
N ALA A 471 -2.46 42.87 -36.08
CA ALA A 471 -3.65 42.95 -35.23
C ALA A 471 -4.21 44.38 -35.17
N THR A 472 -5.53 44.54 -35.15
CA THR A 472 -6.21 45.63 -34.41
C THR A 472 -7.63 45.22 -34.04
N ALA A 473 -8.11 45.70 -32.88
CA ALA A 473 -9.43 45.39 -32.34
C ALA A 473 -10.50 46.39 -32.83
N SER A 474 -11.78 45.99 -32.81
CA SER A 474 -12.92 46.82 -32.37
C SER A 474 -14.21 45.99 -32.29
N ALA A 475 -15.05 46.28 -31.29
CA ALA A 475 -16.42 45.76 -31.21
C ALA A 475 -17.38 46.66 -32.03
N PRO A 476 -18.64 46.25 -32.27
CA PRO A 476 -19.68 46.74 -31.36
C PRO A 476 -20.85 45.77 -31.02
N ARG A 477 -21.62 46.24 -30.04
CA ARG A 477 -22.99 45.86 -29.57
C ARG A 477 -24.02 45.80 -30.73
N THR A 478 -25.25 45.25 -30.66
CA THR A 478 -26.23 44.85 -29.59
C THR A 478 -27.27 43.91 -30.26
N SER A 479 -27.97 42.95 -29.63
CA SER A 479 -29.17 43.10 -28.77
C SER A 479 -29.56 41.72 -28.14
N CYS A 480 -29.84 41.62 -26.83
CA CYS A 480 -31.18 41.47 -26.19
C CYS A 480 -32.10 40.35 -26.78
N SER A 481 -32.77 39.49 -25.99
CA SER A 481 -33.36 39.72 -24.66
C SER A 481 -33.58 38.47 -23.76
N SER A 482 -33.73 38.72 -22.43
CA SER A 482 -34.49 37.94 -21.40
C SER A 482 -34.09 36.49 -21.06
N SER A 483 -34.05 36.02 -19.81
CA SER A 483 -34.40 36.63 -18.49
C SER A 483 -33.86 35.84 -17.29
N ALA A 484 -33.34 36.51 -16.25
CA ALA A 484 -33.49 36.19 -14.81
C ALA A 484 -32.52 37.02 -13.93
N SER A 485 -33.06 37.88 -13.06
CA SER A 485 -32.34 38.53 -11.94
C SER A 485 -32.67 37.76 -10.65
N ALA A 486 -31.73 37.32 -9.81
CA ALA A 486 -30.73 38.03 -8.98
C ALA A 486 -31.27 38.45 -7.59
N ALA A 487 -30.35 38.55 -6.62
CA ALA A 487 -30.54 38.76 -5.16
C ALA A 487 -30.87 37.50 -4.33
N ALA A 488 -30.47 37.37 -3.06
CA ALA A 488 -29.35 37.96 -2.30
C ALA A 488 -29.18 37.12 -1.00
N TRP A 489 -27.99 37.13 -0.39
CA TRP A 489 -27.77 36.48 0.92
C TRP A 489 -28.34 37.33 2.07
N PRO A 490 -28.79 36.71 3.16
CA PRO A 490 -28.74 37.35 4.48
C PRO A 490 -27.83 36.62 5.47
N SER A 491 -27.19 37.41 6.32
CA SER A 491 -26.27 36.99 7.39
C SER A 491 -26.99 36.43 8.63
N ALA A 492 -26.21 35.85 9.54
CA ALA A 492 -26.69 35.39 10.85
C ALA A 492 -27.12 36.55 11.79
N PRO A 493 -27.98 36.27 12.78
CA PRO A 493 -28.03 37.00 14.05
C PRO A 493 -27.41 36.18 15.20
N GLY A 494 -26.98 36.86 16.27
CA GLY A 494 -26.37 36.22 17.44
C GLY A 494 -26.99 36.63 18.78
N ALA A 495 -26.68 35.82 19.80
CA ALA A 495 -26.69 36.09 21.25
C ALA A 495 -27.92 36.73 21.92
N ALA A 496 -28.60 35.93 22.76
CA ALA A 496 -29.22 36.40 24.01
C ALA A 496 -29.16 35.29 25.07
N SER A 497 -28.98 35.66 26.34
CA SER A 497 -28.74 34.77 27.47
C SER A 497 -29.89 34.78 28.49
N THR A 498 -30.27 33.62 29.03
CA THR A 498 -31.05 33.53 30.29
C THR A 498 -30.68 32.30 31.11
N CYS A 499 -30.67 32.46 32.43
CA CYS A 499 -30.27 31.45 33.41
C CYS A 499 -31.44 30.60 33.92
N ALA A 500 -31.08 29.52 34.63
CA ALA A 500 -31.85 28.82 35.68
C ALA A 500 -33.14 28.07 35.30
N ALA A 501 -33.16 26.75 35.53
CA ALA A 501 -33.76 26.16 36.74
C ALA A 501 -33.69 24.62 36.72
N ALA A 502 -33.45 24.01 37.88
CA ALA A 502 -33.69 22.58 38.12
C ALA A 502 -34.95 22.41 38.98
N PRO A 503 -35.65 21.28 38.87
CA PRO A 503 -35.85 20.40 40.03
C PRO A 503 -35.42 18.96 39.70
N ARG A 504 -34.66 18.22 40.53
CA ARG A 504 -34.86 17.72 41.91
C ARG A 504 -35.67 16.41 42.02
N GLY A 505 -34.99 15.38 42.56
CA GLY A 505 -35.59 14.30 43.35
C GLY A 505 -35.71 12.93 42.67
N CYS A 506 -35.49 11.79 43.34
CA CYS A 506 -34.81 11.58 44.63
C CYS A 506 -34.46 10.10 44.89
N CYS A 507 -33.59 9.85 45.87
CA CYS A 507 -33.41 8.61 46.64
C CYS A 507 -32.91 7.32 45.95
N ALA A 508 -31.67 6.95 46.29
CA ALA A 508 -31.14 5.58 46.23
C ALA A 508 -31.51 4.77 47.50
N ARG A 509 -31.47 3.42 47.40
CA ARG A 509 -31.30 2.39 48.48
C ARG A 509 -31.61 1.00 47.88
N THR A 510 -31.07 -0.16 48.29
CA THR A 510 -30.06 -0.54 49.31
C THR A 510 -29.40 -1.88 48.95
N ARG A 511 -28.20 -2.17 49.50
CA ARG A 511 -27.67 -3.55 49.64
C ARG A 511 -28.44 -4.33 50.71
N THR A 512 -28.53 -5.66 50.56
CA THR A 512 -28.79 -6.61 51.66
C THR A 512 -27.71 -7.71 51.72
N ARG A 513 -27.63 -8.44 52.83
CA ARG A 513 -26.48 -9.26 53.29
C ARG A 513 -26.71 -10.79 53.16
N ARG A 514 -25.59 -11.52 53.31
CA ARG A 514 -25.42 -12.98 53.55
C ARG A 514 -26.26 -13.59 54.69
N PRO A 515 -26.34 -14.94 54.76
CA PRO A 515 -25.60 -15.76 55.76
C PRO A 515 -24.54 -16.66 55.04
N GLY A 516 -23.50 -17.29 55.63
CA GLY A 516 -23.37 -18.04 56.90
C GLY A 516 -23.34 -19.56 56.57
N SER A 517 -22.47 -20.46 57.08
CA SER A 517 -21.35 -20.39 58.03
C SER A 517 -20.60 -21.75 58.15
N ARG A 518 -19.28 -21.76 58.47
CA ARG A 518 -18.45 -22.91 59.00
C ARG A 518 -18.34 -24.17 58.08
N SER A 519 -17.38 -25.09 58.19
CA SER A 519 -16.14 -25.30 59.00
C SER A 519 -15.00 -25.66 58.00
N GLY A 520 -13.72 -25.93 58.29
CA GLY A 520 -12.92 -26.29 59.46
C GLY A 520 -11.49 -26.60 58.93
N SER A 521 -10.46 -26.51 59.77
CA SER A 521 -9.05 -26.53 59.34
C SER A 521 -8.35 -27.89 59.49
N THR A 522 -7.37 -28.19 58.64
CA THR A 522 -6.05 -28.69 59.08
C THR A 522 -4.98 -28.63 57.99
N GLU A 523 -3.73 -28.50 58.43
CA GLU A 523 -2.48 -28.54 57.64
C GLU A 523 -2.22 -29.94 57.00
N ARG A 524 -1.19 -30.23 56.16
CA ARG A 524 0.19 -29.71 56.10
C ARG A 524 0.94 -30.23 54.84
N ARG A 525 2.09 -29.60 54.53
CA ARG A 525 3.27 -30.08 53.74
C ARG A 525 3.26 -30.08 52.18
N ARG A 526 4.23 -29.32 51.62
CA ARG A 526 4.95 -29.50 50.33
C ARG A 526 5.95 -30.70 50.45
N PRO A 527 6.82 -31.10 49.47
CA PRO A 527 7.19 -30.52 48.17
C PRO A 527 7.26 -31.58 47.01
N PRO A 528 8.26 -31.63 46.10
CA PRO A 528 8.28 -30.92 44.82
C PRO A 528 8.38 -31.84 43.57
N SER A 529 8.42 -31.24 42.39
CA SER A 529 8.75 -31.87 41.09
C SER A 529 10.19 -32.38 40.99
N PRO A 530 10.46 -33.38 40.12
CA PRO A 530 11.79 -33.63 39.57
C PRO A 530 11.89 -33.37 38.06
N ILE A 531 13.07 -32.91 37.65
CA ILE A 531 13.56 -32.78 36.26
C ILE A 531 14.54 -33.96 36.00
N LYS A 532 14.73 -34.36 34.71
CA LYS A 532 15.87 -35.10 34.07
C LYS A 532 15.47 -36.43 33.40
N PRO A 533 16.31 -37.03 32.51
CA PRO A 533 17.26 -36.44 31.56
C PRO A 533 17.23 -37.10 30.14
N CYS A 534 18.06 -36.60 29.21
CA CYS A 534 18.40 -37.29 27.95
C CYS A 534 19.51 -38.34 28.14
N LEU A 535 19.52 -39.44 27.35
CA LEU A 535 20.75 -40.17 26.97
C LEU A 535 20.57 -41.11 25.76
N ARG A 536 21.70 -41.46 25.11
CA ARG A 536 21.84 -42.18 23.81
C ARG A 536 21.88 -43.72 23.94
N ARG A 537 21.49 -44.43 22.86
CA ARG A 537 22.09 -45.65 22.24
C ARG A 537 21.43 -45.80 20.84
N ARG A 538 22.05 -46.08 19.68
CA ARG A 538 23.20 -46.87 19.16
C ARG A 538 22.87 -48.34 18.82
N GLY A 539 23.04 -48.69 17.54
CA GLY A 539 22.97 -50.05 16.93
C GLY A 539 21.83 -50.18 15.89
N SER A 540 21.91 -50.71 14.65
CA SER A 540 22.95 -51.11 13.67
C SER A 540 22.60 -52.46 13.01
N TRP A 541 22.22 -52.47 11.72
CA TRP A 541 22.23 -53.59 10.73
C TRP A 541 22.25 -52.87 9.36
N VAL A 542 23.22 -52.98 8.41
CA VAL A 542 23.80 -54.14 7.68
C VAL A 542 22.74 -54.86 6.83
N GLY A 543 22.83 -55.01 5.50
CA GLY A 543 23.75 -54.57 4.42
C GLY A 543 23.04 -54.78 3.05
N GLY A 544 23.60 -54.65 1.83
CA GLY A 544 24.93 -54.26 1.33
C GLY A 544 25.02 -54.47 -0.21
N ALA A 545 26.19 -54.16 -0.82
CA ALA A 545 26.64 -54.48 -2.20
C ALA A 545 25.95 -53.79 -3.42
N ALA A 546 26.61 -53.51 -4.57
CA ALA A 546 28.05 -53.40 -4.92
C ALA A 546 28.26 -52.75 -6.32
N GLY A 547 29.52 -52.42 -6.69
CA GLY A 547 29.97 -51.97 -8.03
C GLY A 547 30.16 -50.43 -8.15
N ALA A 548 31.34 -49.80 -8.13
CA ALA A 548 32.67 -50.04 -8.74
C ALA A 548 32.73 -49.78 -10.26
N GLY A 549 33.62 -48.93 -10.81
CA GLY A 549 34.57 -47.99 -10.18
C GLY A 549 35.64 -47.42 -11.16
N ARG A 550 36.67 -46.74 -10.61
CA ARG A 550 37.94 -46.27 -11.25
C ARG A 550 37.84 -45.11 -12.28
N GLY A 551 38.82 -44.20 -12.42
CA GLY A 551 40.06 -43.97 -11.66
C GLY A 551 41.05 -42.99 -12.36
N ALA A 552 42.17 -42.64 -11.67
CA ALA A 552 43.30 -41.76 -12.07
C ALA A 552 43.02 -40.22 -12.07
N ARG A 553 43.71 -39.36 -11.29
CA ARG A 553 45.16 -38.99 -11.19
C ARG A 553 45.65 -38.12 -12.38
N ALA A 554 46.54 -37.13 -12.24
CA ALA A 554 47.00 -36.28 -11.12
C ALA A 554 48.04 -35.27 -11.67
N ARG A 555 48.14 -34.04 -11.12
CA ARG A 555 49.42 -33.35 -10.82
C ARG A 555 49.21 -32.04 -10.07
N ALA A 556 50.24 -31.61 -9.34
CA ALA A 556 50.23 -30.48 -8.42
C ALA A 556 51.07 -29.30 -8.95
N GLY A 557 50.81 -28.11 -8.42
CA GLY A 557 51.66 -26.93 -8.51
C GLY A 557 51.41 -26.07 -7.26
N ALA A 558 52.48 -25.72 -6.53
CA ALA A 558 52.38 -25.04 -5.24
C ALA A 558 53.09 -23.67 -5.28
N ALA A 559 52.59 -22.71 -4.51
CA ALA A 559 53.31 -21.51 -4.10
C ALA A 559 52.75 -21.00 -2.77
N SER A 560 53.63 -20.66 -1.82
CA SER A 560 53.30 -20.20 -0.45
C SER A 560 53.70 -18.73 -0.24
N PRO A 561 53.18 -18.02 0.78
CA PRO A 561 53.42 -16.60 0.99
C PRO A 561 54.51 -16.27 2.05
N PRO A 562 55.00 -15.01 2.07
CA PRO A 562 55.60 -14.33 3.24
C PRO A 562 54.80 -13.05 3.60
N SER A 563 54.96 -12.34 4.74
CA SER A 563 55.62 -12.58 6.04
C SER A 563 55.11 -11.54 7.07
N ALA A 564 55.53 -11.62 8.34
CA ALA A 564 54.99 -10.86 9.48
C ALA A 564 55.59 -9.43 9.71
N ALA A 565 55.08 -8.75 10.75
CA ALA A 565 55.29 -7.34 11.13
C ALA A 565 56.69 -7.01 11.74
N PRO A 566 56.90 -5.74 12.19
CA PRO A 566 56.82 -5.53 13.65
C PRO A 566 56.19 -4.20 14.13
N LEU A 567 55.71 -4.22 15.38
CA LEU A 567 55.45 -3.05 16.24
C LEU A 567 56.74 -2.54 16.90
N PRO A 568 56.69 -1.37 17.56
CA PRO A 568 57.41 -1.26 18.83
C PRO A 568 56.60 -0.72 20.04
N TRP A 569 56.86 -1.34 21.21
CA TRP A 569 57.08 -0.77 22.56
C TRP A 569 56.28 0.51 22.98
N GLY A 570 55.64 0.63 24.16
CA GLY A 570 55.56 -0.22 25.37
C GLY A 570 55.92 0.57 26.65
N TRP A 571 55.07 0.48 27.71
CA TRP A 571 55.33 0.88 29.13
C TRP A 571 55.41 2.40 29.43
N ARG A 572 54.98 3.02 30.57
CA ARG A 572 54.21 2.73 31.83
C ARG A 572 53.20 3.91 31.99
N GLY A 573 52.10 3.93 32.75
CA GLY A 573 51.79 3.41 34.09
C GLY A 573 51.97 4.50 35.18
N GLY A 574 50.89 5.10 35.72
CA GLY A 574 50.99 5.94 36.94
C GLY A 574 49.95 7.07 37.18
N ARG A 575 48.95 6.77 38.03
CA ARG A 575 48.28 7.62 39.06
C ARG A 575 47.89 9.10 38.81
N TRP A 576 46.66 9.40 39.23
CA TRP A 576 46.19 10.72 39.69
C TRP A 576 47.02 11.26 40.87
N PRO A 577 47.04 12.59 41.08
CA PRO A 577 46.44 13.08 42.34
C PRO A 577 45.58 14.35 42.20
N SER A 578 44.99 14.74 43.33
CA SER A 578 43.91 15.72 43.49
C SER A 578 44.34 17.20 43.59
N ILE A 579 43.32 18.07 43.55
CA ILE A 579 43.30 19.53 43.77
C ILE A 579 43.96 19.94 45.11
N PRO A 580 44.47 21.19 45.23
CA PRO A 580 43.90 22.09 46.25
C PRO A 580 43.66 23.56 45.82
N HIS A 581 42.60 24.13 46.41
CA HIS A 581 42.33 25.52 46.88
C HIS A 581 43.31 26.70 46.60
N ALA A 582 42.94 28.00 46.69
CA ALA A 582 41.67 28.78 46.73
C ALA A 582 42.02 30.29 46.95
N ARG A 583 41.00 31.17 47.21
CA ARG A 583 41.02 32.61 47.60
C ARG A 583 40.91 33.62 46.42
N GLU A 584 40.25 34.78 46.55
CA GLU A 584 39.44 35.35 47.66
C GLU A 584 38.34 36.31 47.16
N ILE A 585 37.39 36.66 48.04
CA ILE A 585 36.26 37.61 47.84
C ILE A 585 36.55 38.90 48.66
N PRO A 586 35.92 40.07 48.38
CA PRO A 586 34.62 40.42 49.00
C PRO A 586 33.70 41.27 48.07
N GLY A 587 32.43 41.56 48.35
CA GLY A 587 31.53 41.12 49.43
C GLY A 587 30.30 42.03 49.61
N ARG A 588 29.28 41.49 50.31
CA ARG A 588 28.06 42.11 50.94
C ARG A 588 26.77 42.13 50.09
N GLY A 589 25.61 41.72 50.61
CA GLY A 589 25.34 40.98 51.86
C GLY A 589 23.87 41.04 52.34
N LEU A 590 23.46 40.04 53.16
CA LEU A 590 22.32 40.03 54.12
C LEU A 590 20.89 40.01 53.50
N SER A 591 19.83 39.43 54.09
CA SER A 591 19.61 38.52 55.25
C SER A 591 18.09 38.18 55.31
N SER A 592 17.55 37.09 55.89
CA SER A 592 18.04 35.79 56.43
C SER A 592 16.81 34.88 56.68
N GLY A 593 16.90 33.55 56.58
CA GLY A 593 16.90 32.65 57.76
C GLY A 593 15.50 32.10 58.11
N ARG A 594 15.28 30.95 58.79
CA ARG A 594 16.09 29.81 59.28
C ARG A 594 15.10 28.62 59.46
N ALA A 595 15.34 27.41 58.95
CA ALA A 595 16.15 26.30 59.50
C ALA A 595 15.43 25.36 60.53
N ARG A 596 15.12 24.13 60.05
CA ARG A 596 15.47 22.76 60.55
C ARG A 596 16.05 22.62 61.99
N PRO A 597 15.86 21.47 62.72
CA PRO A 597 16.58 20.22 62.37
C PRO A 597 15.92 18.85 62.76
N MET A 598 16.74 17.78 62.72
CA MET A 598 16.39 16.34 62.73
C MET A 598 16.13 15.72 64.11
N GLY A 599 15.43 14.59 64.11
CA GLY A 599 15.04 13.80 65.29
C GLY A 599 16.06 12.82 65.88
N ARG A 600 15.56 11.94 66.77
CA ARG A 600 16.25 10.76 67.33
C ARG A 600 15.30 9.82 68.09
N ARG A 601 15.66 8.52 68.09
CA ARG A 601 15.28 7.41 69.02
C ARG A 601 13.87 6.78 68.97
N ALA A 602 13.87 5.44 69.08
CA ALA A 602 12.74 4.58 69.42
C ALA A 602 12.72 4.30 70.95
N PRO A 603 11.61 3.74 71.48
CA PRO A 603 11.70 2.34 71.97
C PRO A 603 10.43 1.48 71.73
N THR A 604 10.51 0.23 72.22
CA THR A 604 9.57 -0.90 72.16
C THR A 604 8.35 -0.80 73.13
N PRO A 605 7.34 -1.71 73.06
CA PRO A 605 5.97 -1.51 73.61
C PRO A 605 5.78 -2.02 75.06
N PRO A 606 4.54 -1.96 75.63
CA PRO A 606 3.74 -3.19 75.72
C PRO A 606 2.18 -3.07 75.71
N HIS A 607 1.54 -4.21 75.44
CA HIS A 607 0.25 -4.80 75.94
C HIS A 607 -1.01 -3.99 76.33
N SER A 608 -2.16 -4.65 76.07
CA SER A 608 -3.51 -4.52 76.68
C SER A 608 -4.32 -3.24 76.37
N GLY A 609 -5.66 -3.28 76.30
CA GLY A 609 -6.57 -4.43 76.24
C GLY A 609 -8.04 -4.08 76.53
N SER A 610 -8.96 -4.89 75.99
CA SER A 610 -10.38 -5.04 76.38
C SER A 610 -11.39 -3.90 76.09
N GLN A 611 -12.63 -4.34 75.79
CA GLN A 611 -13.93 -3.66 75.93
C GLN A 611 -14.18 -2.40 75.05
N ALA A 612 -15.37 -2.21 74.46
CA ALA A 612 -16.64 -2.96 74.52
C ALA A 612 -17.27 -3.14 73.12
#